data_AF-A0A1I7GML5-F1
#
_entry.id   AF-A0A1I7GML5-F1
#
_cell.length_a   1.000
_cell.length_b   1.000
_cell.length_c   1.000
_cell.angle_alpha   90.00
_cell.angle_beta   90.00
_cell.angle_gamma   90.00
#
_symmetry.space_group_name_H-M   'P 1'
#
loop_
_entity.id
_entity.type
_entity.pdbx_description
1 polymer ?
#
loop_
_entity_poly.entity_id
_entity_poly.type
_entity_poly.pdbx_seq_one_letter_code
_entity_poly.pdbx_strand_id
1 'polypeptide(L)'
;MLLPYRHNNPSQLSCHLYLLRYAMAATLAFSAMGSHANGTVLIEGSGVSISTQEVQAEMQRMPEPVRERFLNEPDQLRELVHTLYLRKALAAHAQANGLERKPETAQRLATARESILAEAYVEGIAESATPAPAAVEKRIQSIYKAEPERFRTPVETHARHILIKGKDADARAQAEKLLQELRNGADFETLARQHSADPGSAAKGGDLGFFPKGKMVPAFDAALDALDKPGSLSPVVESEFGLHIIRLEARKPGSLRSFDEVKEQLRAETVAKLQQDARKKEVERVRNEAKGDATAMDAFIAEQKRAVPAPATQTK
;
A
#
# COMPACT_ATOMS: atom_id res chain seq x y z
N MET A 1 -80.53 -1.66 -50.65
CA MET A 1 -80.45 -0.19 -50.53
C MET A 1 -79.13 0.24 -51.15
N LEU A 2 -79.05 0.43 -52.48
CA LEU A 2 -79.42 1.65 -53.22
C LEU A 2 -78.77 2.93 -52.66
N LEU A 3 -77.64 3.28 -53.28
CA LEU A 3 -77.11 4.63 -53.57
C LEU A 3 -78.25 5.63 -53.94
N PRO A 4 -78.09 6.98 -53.86
CA PRO A 4 -76.97 7.63 -54.58
C PRO A 4 -76.45 9.01 -54.14
N TYR A 5 -75.29 9.28 -54.74
CA TYR A 5 -74.72 10.57 -55.15
C TYR A 5 -75.69 11.47 -55.95
N ARG A 6 -75.63 12.79 -55.70
CA ARG A 6 -75.96 13.93 -56.60
C ARG A 6 -75.42 15.19 -55.91
N HIS A 7 -74.98 16.29 -56.53
CA HIS A 7 -74.38 16.66 -57.81
C HIS A 7 -74.09 18.18 -57.67
N ASN A 8 -73.08 18.70 -58.38
CA ASN A 8 -72.97 20.07 -58.92
C ASN A 8 -72.70 21.29 -58.00
N ASN A 9 -71.43 21.71 -57.98
CA ASN A 9 -70.85 22.97 -58.53
C ASN A 9 -71.79 23.91 -59.35
N PRO A 10 -71.52 25.24 -59.55
CA PRO A 10 -70.18 25.84 -59.77
C PRO A 10 -69.98 27.33 -59.34
N SER A 11 -68.86 27.89 -59.79
CA SER A 11 -68.56 29.32 -60.10
C SER A 11 -67.74 30.05 -59.03
N GLN A 12 -66.43 30.28 -59.22
CA GLN A 12 -65.71 31.09 -60.22
C GLN A 12 -65.26 32.40 -59.54
N LEU A 13 -63.96 32.59 -59.32
CA LEU A 13 -63.16 33.66 -59.92
C LEU A 13 -61.78 33.78 -59.27
N SER A 14 -60.80 33.61 -60.14
CA SER A 14 -59.38 33.92 -60.09
C SER A 14 -59.02 35.24 -59.42
N CYS A 15 -57.86 35.32 -58.74
CA CYS A 15 -56.66 36.01 -59.25
C CYS A 15 -55.60 36.31 -58.16
N HIS A 16 -54.36 35.90 -58.47
CA HIS A 16 -53.09 36.60 -58.27
C HIS A 16 -52.51 36.82 -56.86
N LEU A 17 -51.44 36.04 -56.59
CA LEU A 17 -50.06 36.51 -56.42
C LEU A 17 -49.79 37.54 -55.30
N TYR A 18 -49.17 37.12 -54.19
CA TYR A 18 -48.06 37.86 -53.55
C TYR A 18 -47.26 36.95 -52.60
N LEU A 19 -45.97 36.80 -52.91
CA LEU A 19 -44.92 36.29 -52.02
C LEU A 19 -44.76 37.26 -50.85
N LEU A 20 -44.71 36.78 -49.60
CA LEU A 20 -43.86 37.39 -48.58
C LEU A 20 -43.54 36.42 -47.43
N ARG A 21 -42.25 36.44 -47.08
CA ARG A 21 -41.55 35.67 -46.07
C ARG A 21 -42.10 35.91 -44.66
N TYR A 22 -42.25 34.86 -43.85
CA TYR A 22 -42.00 34.94 -42.40
C TYR A 22 -41.36 33.66 -41.90
N ALA A 23 -40.13 33.81 -41.42
CA ALA A 23 -39.34 32.81 -40.72
C ALA A 23 -39.35 33.13 -39.21
N MET A 24 -39.27 32.06 -38.41
CA MET A 24 -38.83 31.98 -37.01
C MET A 24 -39.58 32.79 -35.94
N ALA A 25 -40.18 32.06 -34.99
CA ALA A 25 -39.67 31.99 -33.61
C ALA A 25 -40.45 30.90 -32.84
N ALA A 26 -39.95 29.66 -32.88
CA ALA A 26 -40.34 28.64 -31.91
C ALA A 26 -39.36 28.73 -30.74
N THR A 27 -39.72 29.51 -29.72
CA THR A 27 -39.03 29.50 -28.43
C THR A 27 -39.30 28.15 -27.74
N LEU A 28 -38.38 27.21 -27.91
CA LEU A 28 -38.26 26.06 -27.03
C LEU A 28 -37.77 26.58 -25.67
N ALA A 29 -38.70 26.74 -24.74
CA ALA A 29 -38.39 26.87 -23.33
C ALA A 29 -37.69 25.58 -22.87
N PHE A 30 -36.37 25.64 -22.76
CA PHE A 30 -35.57 24.59 -22.14
C PHE A 30 -35.91 24.58 -20.65
N SER A 31 -36.90 23.76 -20.29
CA SER A 31 -37.25 23.53 -18.90
C SER A 31 -36.12 22.74 -18.26
N ALA A 32 -35.25 23.44 -17.54
CA ALA A 32 -34.30 22.85 -16.60
C ALA A 32 -35.08 22.25 -15.41
N MET A 33 -35.74 21.12 -15.62
CA MET A 33 -36.25 20.26 -14.56
C MET A 33 -35.46 18.96 -14.61
N GLY A 34 -34.37 18.94 -13.87
CA GLY A 34 -33.50 17.78 -13.77
C GLY A 34 -32.40 17.98 -12.74
N SER A 35 -32.73 18.32 -11.50
CA SER A 35 -31.76 18.24 -10.42
C SER A 35 -32.48 18.06 -9.10
N HIS A 36 -32.38 16.85 -8.52
CA HIS A 36 -32.19 16.62 -7.08
C HIS A 36 -31.55 15.23 -6.78
N ALA A 37 -30.85 14.62 -7.75
CA ALA A 37 -30.08 13.39 -7.53
C ALA A 37 -28.55 13.58 -7.70
N ASN A 38 -28.12 14.60 -8.47
CA ASN A 38 -26.72 14.75 -8.89
C ASN A 38 -25.98 15.97 -8.29
N GLY A 39 -26.55 16.69 -7.32
CA GLY A 39 -25.97 17.92 -6.77
C GLY A 39 -26.16 19.16 -7.66
N THR A 40 -25.54 20.28 -7.28
CA THR A 40 -25.63 21.56 -8.02
C THR A 40 -24.69 21.54 -9.22
N VAL A 41 -25.15 22.04 -10.38
CA VAL A 41 -24.30 22.18 -11.57
C VAL A 41 -23.31 23.33 -11.36
N LEU A 42 -22.02 23.07 -11.60
CA LEU A 42 -20.92 24.02 -11.41
C LEU A 42 -20.45 24.62 -12.74
N ILE A 43 -20.46 23.83 -13.81
CA ILE A 43 -20.12 24.27 -15.17
C ILE A 43 -20.86 23.40 -16.19
N GLU A 44 -21.29 24.00 -17.29
CA GLU A 44 -21.98 23.33 -18.38
C GLU A 44 -21.59 23.91 -19.75
N GLY A 45 -21.71 23.07 -20.78
CA GLY A 45 -21.44 23.46 -22.17
C GLY A 45 -21.29 22.25 -23.08
N SER A 46 -21.51 22.43 -24.39
CA SER A 46 -21.39 21.37 -25.40
C SER A 46 -22.18 20.09 -25.08
N GLY A 47 -23.31 20.21 -24.37
CA GLY A 47 -24.15 19.07 -24.00
C GLY A 47 -23.66 18.24 -22.81
N VAL A 48 -22.60 18.68 -22.10
CA VAL A 48 -22.12 18.07 -20.85
C VAL A 48 -22.15 19.08 -19.71
N SER A 49 -22.26 18.58 -18.48
CA SER A 49 -22.18 19.39 -17.25
C SER A 49 -21.36 18.67 -16.18
N ILE A 50 -20.78 19.42 -15.26
CA ILE A 50 -20.12 18.91 -14.05
C ILE A 50 -20.86 19.41 -12.83
N SER A 51 -21.18 18.50 -11.91
CA SER A 51 -21.89 18.81 -10.66
C SER A 51 -20.99 18.78 -9.42
N THR A 52 -21.51 19.31 -8.30
CA THR A 52 -20.84 19.22 -6.99
C THR A 52 -20.57 17.78 -6.57
N GLN A 53 -21.44 16.83 -6.90
CA GLN A 53 -21.25 15.42 -6.55
C GLN A 53 -20.09 14.80 -7.33
N GLU A 54 -19.93 15.13 -8.61
CA GLU A 54 -18.82 14.63 -9.44
C GLU A 54 -17.47 15.15 -8.92
N VAL A 55 -17.41 16.42 -8.54
CA VAL A 55 -16.20 17.01 -7.93
C VAL A 55 -15.90 16.34 -6.59
N GLN A 56 -16.91 16.16 -5.74
CA GLN A 56 -16.75 15.50 -4.44
C GLN A 56 -16.28 14.05 -4.60
N ALA A 57 -16.82 13.31 -5.57
CA ALA A 57 -16.40 11.94 -5.86
C ALA A 57 -14.93 11.88 -6.33
N GLU A 58 -14.50 12.81 -7.19
CA GLU A 58 -13.10 12.89 -7.60
C GLU A 58 -12.17 13.21 -6.42
N MET A 59 -12.60 14.09 -5.52
CA MET A 59 -11.86 14.41 -4.29
C MET A 59 -11.78 13.24 -3.31
N GLN A 60 -12.82 12.41 -3.23
CA GLN A 60 -12.83 11.24 -2.35
C GLN A 60 -11.77 10.19 -2.75
N ARG A 61 -11.36 10.17 -4.03
CA ARG A 61 -10.28 9.32 -4.54
C ARG A 61 -8.88 9.80 -4.15
N MET A 62 -8.75 11.04 -3.70
CA MET A 62 -7.45 11.60 -3.30
C MET A 62 -7.05 11.11 -1.90
N PRO A 63 -5.78 10.77 -1.66
CA PRO A 63 -5.28 10.51 -0.30
C PRO A 63 -5.56 11.69 0.63
N GLU A 64 -5.89 11.40 1.89
CA GLU A 64 -6.34 12.41 2.86
C GLU A 64 -5.38 13.62 3.00
N PRO A 65 -4.05 13.45 3.12
CA PRO A 65 -3.14 14.60 3.22
C PRO A 65 -3.12 15.50 1.98
N VAL A 66 -3.43 14.93 0.80
CA VAL A 66 -3.51 15.67 -0.46
C VAL A 66 -4.84 16.42 -0.51
N ARG A 67 -5.93 15.75 -0.16
CA ARG A 67 -7.28 16.33 -0.13
C ARG A 67 -7.38 17.54 0.80
N GLU A 68 -6.79 17.47 1.99
CA GLU A 68 -6.80 18.60 2.94
C GLU A 68 -6.07 19.82 2.41
N ARG A 69 -4.88 19.64 1.80
CA ARG A 69 -4.15 20.75 1.17
C ARG A 69 -4.94 21.34 0.02
N PHE A 70 -5.54 20.48 -0.81
CA PHE A 70 -6.33 20.87 -1.97
C PHE A 70 -7.57 21.69 -1.59
N LEU A 71 -8.25 21.32 -0.50
CA LEU A 71 -9.43 22.01 0.02
C LEU A 71 -9.17 23.44 0.50
N ASN A 72 -7.93 23.75 0.88
CA ASN A 72 -7.55 25.07 1.38
C ASN A 72 -7.12 26.04 0.25
N GLU A 73 -7.12 25.59 -1.01
CA GLU A 73 -6.67 26.36 -2.16
C GLU A 73 -7.83 26.58 -3.16
N PRO A 74 -8.57 27.70 -3.08
CA PRO A 74 -9.76 27.94 -3.91
C PRO A 74 -9.49 27.87 -5.42
N ASP A 75 -8.32 28.30 -5.87
CA ASP A 75 -7.95 28.26 -7.29
C ASP A 75 -7.72 26.83 -7.79
N GLN A 76 -7.20 25.94 -6.94
CA GLN A 76 -7.06 24.53 -7.28
C GLN A 76 -8.43 23.84 -7.44
N LEU A 77 -9.39 24.17 -6.57
CA LEU A 77 -10.76 23.67 -6.71
C LEU A 77 -11.42 24.14 -8.02
N ARG A 78 -11.24 25.40 -8.40
CA ARG A 78 -11.73 25.91 -9.71
C ARG A 78 -11.09 25.16 -10.86
N GLU A 79 -9.78 24.98 -10.82
CA GLU A 79 -9.05 24.28 -11.87
C GLU A 79 -9.47 22.81 -12.00
N LEU A 80 -9.76 22.12 -10.90
CA LEU A 80 -10.31 20.77 -10.93
C LEU A 80 -11.66 20.72 -11.65
N VAL A 81 -12.57 21.67 -11.36
CA VAL A 81 -13.87 21.75 -12.04
C VAL A 81 -13.68 21.91 -13.55
N HIS A 82 -12.79 22.81 -13.97
CA HIS A 82 -12.47 23.02 -15.38
C HIS A 82 -11.82 21.79 -16.04
N THR A 83 -10.90 21.12 -15.35
CA THR A 83 -10.25 19.90 -15.81
C THR A 83 -11.25 18.76 -15.99
N LEU A 84 -12.16 18.57 -15.03
CA LEU A 84 -13.20 17.54 -15.12
C LEU A 84 -14.16 17.82 -16.27
N TYR A 85 -14.55 19.08 -16.46
CA TYR A 85 -15.38 19.50 -17.58
C TYR A 85 -14.67 19.24 -18.92
N LEU A 86 -13.41 19.64 -19.05
CA LEU A 86 -12.62 19.43 -20.26
C LEU A 86 -12.51 17.93 -20.59
N ARG A 87 -12.19 17.09 -19.60
CA ARG A 87 -12.14 15.63 -19.77
C ARG A 87 -13.48 15.08 -20.28
N LYS A 88 -14.59 15.50 -19.67
CA LYS A 88 -15.95 15.03 -20.02
C LYS A 88 -16.38 15.51 -21.42
N ALA A 89 -16.08 16.75 -21.77
CA ALA A 89 -16.36 17.31 -23.09
C ALA A 89 -15.55 16.60 -24.18
N LEU A 90 -14.25 16.40 -23.98
CA LEU A 90 -13.39 15.67 -24.93
C LEU A 90 -13.87 14.23 -25.11
N ALA A 91 -14.28 13.55 -24.04
CA ALA A 91 -14.87 12.22 -24.12
C ALA A 91 -16.17 12.23 -24.95
N ALA A 92 -17.07 13.19 -24.71
CA ALA A 92 -18.30 13.33 -25.49
C ALA A 92 -18.02 13.59 -26.99
N HIS A 93 -17.03 14.42 -27.30
CA HIS A 93 -16.58 14.62 -28.69
C HIS A 93 -16.03 13.32 -29.29
N ALA A 94 -15.25 12.53 -28.55
CA ALA A 94 -14.74 11.25 -29.02
C ALA A 94 -15.88 10.27 -29.34
N GLN A 95 -16.93 10.24 -28.52
CA GLN A 95 -18.12 9.40 -28.74
C GLN A 95 -18.92 9.86 -29.96
N ALA A 96 -19.18 11.16 -30.09
CA ALA A 96 -19.87 11.74 -31.24
C ALA A 96 -19.15 11.46 -32.56
N ASN A 97 -17.82 11.38 -32.54
CA ASN A 97 -16.98 11.03 -33.69
C ASN A 97 -16.76 9.51 -33.86
N GLY A 98 -17.46 8.67 -33.09
CA GLY A 98 -17.40 7.21 -33.21
C GLY A 98 -16.04 6.59 -32.81
N LEU A 99 -15.18 7.34 -32.11
CA LEU A 99 -13.86 6.83 -31.70
C LEU A 99 -13.99 5.65 -30.75
N GLU A 100 -15.02 5.60 -29.91
CA GLU A 100 -15.30 4.48 -29.00
C GLU A 100 -15.58 3.15 -29.74
N ARG A 101 -16.02 3.21 -31.01
CA ARG A 101 -16.34 2.03 -31.83
C ARG A 101 -15.13 1.49 -32.60
N LYS A 102 -14.01 2.22 -32.61
CA LYS A 102 -12.76 1.73 -33.23
C LYS A 102 -12.32 0.47 -32.47
N PRO A 103 -11.90 -0.62 -33.15
CA PRO A 103 -11.60 -1.91 -32.51
C PRO A 103 -10.66 -1.79 -31.30
N GLU A 104 -9.57 -1.04 -31.44
CA GLU A 104 -8.59 -0.83 -30.36
C GLU A 104 -9.21 -0.09 -29.17
N THR A 105 -9.99 0.97 -29.43
CA THR A 105 -10.62 1.77 -28.36
C THR A 105 -11.72 0.98 -27.66
N ALA A 106 -12.57 0.27 -28.42
CA ALA A 106 -13.61 -0.59 -27.90
C ALA A 106 -13.01 -1.69 -27.00
N GLN A 107 -11.93 -2.34 -27.43
CA GLN A 107 -11.23 -3.36 -26.64
C GLN A 107 -10.68 -2.77 -25.34
N ARG A 108 -10.03 -1.60 -25.39
CA ARG A 108 -9.50 -0.93 -24.20
C ARG A 108 -10.61 -0.55 -23.22
N LEU A 109 -11.75 -0.07 -23.71
CA LEU A 109 -12.91 0.24 -22.87
C LEU A 109 -13.51 -1.02 -22.23
N ALA A 110 -13.61 -2.12 -22.98
CA ALA A 110 -14.08 -3.40 -22.45
C ALA A 110 -13.17 -3.92 -21.33
N THR A 111 -11.86 -3.98 -21.57
CA THR A 111 -10.87 -4.41 -20.56
C THR A 111 -10.83 -3.47 -19.34
N ALA A 112 -10.96 -2.15 -19.54
CA ALA A 112 -11.04 -1.21 -18.43
C ALA A 112 -12.30 -1.45 -17.58
N ARG A 113 -13.45 -1.69 -18.22
CA ARG A 113 -14.70 -2.02 -17.51
C ARG A 113 -14.56 -3.31 -16.70
N GLU A 114 -13.99 -4.35 -17.28
CA GLU A 114 -13.75 -5.63 -16.59
C GLU A 114 -12.85 -5.43 -15.36
N SER A 115 -11.75 -4.69 -15.52
CA SER A 115 -10.80 -4.42 -14.44
C SER A 115 -11.44 -3.66 -13.28
N ILE A 116 -12.19 -2.59 -13.58
CA ILE A 116 -12.88 -1.77 -12.57
C ILE A 116 -13.92 -2.60 -11.81
N LEU A 117 -14.71 -3.43 -12.53
CA LEU A 117 -15.72 -4.27 -11.89
C LEU A 117 -15.08 -5.36 -11.01
N ALA A 118 -13.98 -5.96 -11.47
CA ALA A 118 -13.25 -6.96 -10.70
C ALA A 118 -12.65 -6.36 -9.41
N GLU A 119 -12.03 -5.18 -9.52
CA GLU A 119 -11.50 -4.44 -8.36
C GLU A 119 -12.60 -4.10 -7.35
N ALA A 120 -13.70 -3.48 -7.81
CA ALA A 120 -14.83 -3.12 -6.96
C ALA A 120 -15.46 -4.34 -6.27
N TYR A 121 -15.55 -5.47 -6.96
CA TYR A 121 -16.02 -6.72 -6.36
C TYR A 121 -15.11 -7.20 -5.23
N VAL A 122 -13.79 -7.22 -5.46
CA VAL A 122 -12.78 -7.62 -4.48
C VAL A 122 -12.74 -6.68 -3.28
N GLU A 123 -12.91 -5.38 -3.49
CA GLU A 123 -13.00 -4.37 -2.43
C GLU A 123 -14.26 -4.57 -1.57
N GLY A 124 -15.43 -4.76 -2.19
CA GLY A 124 -16.68 -5.02 -1.47
C GLY A 124 -16.65 -6.29 -0.60
N ILE A 125 -15.85 -7.29 -0.97
CA ILE A 125 -15.61 -8.48 -0.13
C ILE A 125 -14.88 -8.12 1.16
N ALA A 126 -13.88 -7.24 1.08
CA ALA A 126 -13.13 -6.82 2.26
C ALA A 126 -14.02 -6.03 3.25
N GLU A 127 -14.85 -5.12 2.73
CA GLU A 127 -15.79 -4.34 3.54
C GLU A 127 -16.79 -5.25 4.25
N SER A 128 -17.43 -6.16 3.50
CA SER A 128 -18.41 -7.11 4.05
C SER A 128 -17.81 -8.16 4.98
N ALA A 129 -16.52 -8.46 4.85
CA ALA A 129 -15.79 -9.38 5.72
C ALA A 129 -15.37 -8.78 7.06
N THR A 130 -15.63 -7.49 7.30
CA THR A 130 -15.31 -6.82 8.58
C THR A 130 -16.24 -7.34 9.68
N PRO A 131 -15.74 -8.10 10.67
CA PRO A 131 -16.60 -8.65 11.71
C PRO A 131 -17.07 -7.57 12.68
N ALA A 132 -18.15 -7.86 13.40
CA ALA A 132 -18.60 -7.00 14.50
C ALA A 132 -17.47 -6.78 15.53
N PRO A 133 -17.33 -5.57 16.11
CA PRO A 133 -16.24 -5.24 17.04
C PRO A 133 -16.10 -6.25 18.21
N ALA A 134 -17.22 -6.74 18.74
CA ALA A 134 -17.24 -7.72 19.82
C ALA A 134 -16.65 -9.10 19.41
N ALA A 135 -16.82 -9.50 18.14
CA ALA A 135 -16.23 -10.74 17.63
C ALA A 135 -14.71 -10.61 17.47
N VAL A 136 -14.25 -9.45 16.99
CA VAL A 136 -12.82 -9.13 16.89
C VAL A 136 -12.18 -9.12 18.28
N GLU A 137 -12.82 -8.50 19.27
CA GLU A 137 -12.32 -8.43 20.65
C GLU A 137 -12.10 -9.84 21.25
N LYS A 138 -13.08 -10.74 21.10
CA LYS A 138 -12.94 -12.13 21.55
C LYS A 138 -11.79 -12.84 20.85
N ARG A 139 -11.60 -12.60 19.55
CA ARG A 139 -10.54 -13.22 18.75
C ARG A 139 -9.15 -12.77 19.23
N ILE A 140 -8.95 -11.47 19.44
CA ILE A 140 -7.64 -10.93 19.87
C ILE A 140 -7.28 -11.37 21.29
N GLN A 141 -8.26 -11.52 22.19
CA GLN A 141 -8.02 -12.10 23.51
C GLN A 141 -7.56 -13.56 23.43
N SER A 142 -8.16 -14.35 22.55
CA SER A 142 -7.73 -15.73 22.31
C SER A 142 -6.33 -15.80 21.70
N ILE A 143 -6.00 -14.95 20.74
CA ILE A 143 -4.66 -14.87 20.13
C ILE A 143 -3.62 -14.52 21.21
N TYR A 144 -3.89 -13.49 22.02
CA TYR A 144 -2.98 -13.08 23.10
C TYR A 144 -2.70 -14.21 24.10
N LYS A 145 -3.73 -14.98 24.45
CA LYS A 145 -3.59 -16.14 25.35
C LYS A 145 -2.89 -17.33 24.71
N ALA A 146 -3.09 -17.56 23.42
CA ALA A 146 -2.54 -18.70 22.70
C ALA A 146 -1.07 -18.49 22.29
N GLU A 147 -0.65 -17.23 22.10
CA GLU A 147 0.67 -16.88 21.55
C GLU A 147 1.46 -15.92 22.47
N PRO A 148 1.64 -16.22 23.77
CA PRO A 148 2.24 -15.28 24.73
C PRO A 148 3.67 -14.87 24.35
N GLU A 149 4.44 -15.78 23.75
CA GLU A 149 5.83 -15.51 23.34
C GLU A 149 5.93 -14.41 22.28
N ARG A 150 4.88 -14.23 21.45
CA ARG A 150 4.84 -13.16 20.43
C ARG A 150 4.81 -11.76 21.04
N PHE A 151 4.39 -11.66 22.30
CA PHE A 151 4.24 -10.40 23.03
C PHE A 151 5.27 -10.24 24.14
N ARG A 152 6.25 -11.15 24.25
CA ARG A 152 7.36 -10.98 25.18
C ARG A 152 8.40 -10.01 24.60
N THR A 153 8.85 -9.10 25.45
CA THR A 153 10.11 -8.40 25.19
C THR A 153 11.27 -9.38 25.40
N PRO A 154 12.30 -9.34 24.55
CA PRO A 154 13.47 -10.19 24.72
C PRO A 154 14.21 -9.81 26.00
N VAL A 155 14.95 -10.77 26.56
CA VAL A 155 15.95 -10.47 27.59
C VAL A 155 17.00 -9.57 26.97
N GLU A 156 17.31 -8.47 27.66
CA GLU A 156 18.39 -7.56 27.27
C GLU A 156 19.57 -7.74 28.22
N THR A 157 20.78 -7.76 27.66
CA THR A 157 22.02 -7.81 28.41
C THR A 157 22.75 -6.49 28.24
N HIS A 158 23.25 -5.94 29.34
CA HIS A 158 24.18 -4.82 29.35
C HIS A 158 25.57 -5.36 29.60
N ALA A 159 26.51 -5.02 28.72
CA ALA A 159 27.88 -5.49 28.80
C ALA A 159 28.87 -4.39 28.43
N ARG A 160 30.11 -4.55 28.92
CA ARG A 160 31.27 -3.83 28.44
C ARG A 160 32.22 -4.78 27.72
N HIS A 161 33.00 -4.25 26.79
CA HIS A 161 34.08 -5.02 26.18
C HIS A 161 35.35 -4.21 25.89
N ILE A 162 36.46 -4.93 25.79
CA ILE A 162 37.73 -4.43 25.24
C ILE A 162 38.03 -5.28 24.02
N LEU A 163 38.13 -4.65 22.86
CA LEU A 163 38.54 -5.30 21.62
C LEU A 163 40.04 -5.09 21.39
N ILE A 164 40.79 -6.16 21.18
CA ILE A 164 42.17 -6.13 20.70
C ILE A 164 42.15 -6.56 19.23
N LYS A 165 42.68 -5.70 18.36
CA LYS A 165 42.74 -5.96 16.92
C LYS A 165 43.75 -7.07 16.63
N GLY A 166 43.37 -8.03 15.79
CA GLY A 166 44.22 -9.16 15.42
C GLY A 166 43.97 -10.40 16.28
N LYS A 167 44.65 -11.49 15.91
CA LYS A 167 44.50 -12.84 16.51
C LYS A 167 45.83 -13.56 16.68
N ASP A 168 46.93 -12.87 16.38
CA ASP A 168 48.28 -13.41 16.53
C ASP A 168 48.66 -13.58 18.00
N ALA A 169 49.84 -14.15 18.22
CA ALA A 169 50.35 -14.41 19.57
C ALA A 169 50.52 -13.13 20.39
N ASP A 170 50.85 -11.99 19.75
CA ASP A 170 51.06 -10.72 20.43
C ASP A 170 49.72 -10.11 20.88
N ALA A 171 48.72 -10.09 20.00
CA ALA A 171 47.36 -9.68 20.34
C ALA A 171 46.78 -10.55 21.47
N ARG A 172 47.05 -11.86 21.44
CA ARG A 172 46.62 -12.78 22.49
C ARG A 172 47.33 -12.52 23.81
N ALA A 173 48.63 -12.33 23.79
CA ALA A 173 49.39 -11.98 25.00
C ALA A 173 48.91 -10.64 25.60
N GLN A 174 48.59 -9.65 24.76
CA GLN A 174 48.02 -8.39 25.19
C GLN A 174 46.64 -8.57 25.84
N ALA A 175 45.74 -9.31 25.19
CA ALA A 175 44.40 -9.58 25.73
C ALA A 175 44.47 -10.34 27.08
N GLU A 176 45.33 -11.37 27.19
CA GLU A 176 45.50 -12.10 28.43
C GLU A 176 46.11 -11.24 29.54
N LYS A 177 47.07 -10.36 29.21
CA LYS A 177 47.64 -9.41 30.18
C LYS A 177 46.55 -8.49 30.74
N LEU A 178 45.75 -7.87 29.88
CA LEU A 178 44.66 -6.98 30.29
C LEU A 178 43.61 -7.74 31.12
N LEU A 179 43.29 -8.98 30.75
CA LEU A 179 42.37 -9.82 31.53
C LEU A 179 42.92 -10.09 32.96
N GLN A 180 44.23 -10.32 33.10
CA GLN A 180 44.85 -10.48 34.42
C GLN A 180 44.83 -9.19 35.23
N GLU A 181 45.11 -8.04 34.62
CA GLU A 181 45.00 -6.73 35.28
C GLU A 181 43.57 -6.48 35.80
N LEU A 182 42.56 -6.78 34.98
CA LEU A 182 41.15 -6.67 35.37
C LEU A 182 40.79 -7.62 36.52
N ARG A 183 41.29 -8.86 36.52
CA ARG A 183 41.10 -9.81 37.62
C ARG A 183 41.77 -9.35 38.91
N ASN A 184 42.86 -8.60 38.80
CA ASN A 184 43.58 -8.00 39.93
C ASN A 184 42.96 -6.66 40.39
N GLY A 185 41.83 -6.23 39.80
CA GLY A 185 41.07 -5.05 40.24
C GLY A 185 41.39 -3.77 39.47
N ALA A 186 42.07 -3.83 38.33
CA ALA A 186 42.21 -2.68 37.45
C ALA A 186 40.83 -2.17 36.96
N ASP A 187 40.72 -0.87 36.74
CA ASP A 187 39.48 -0.25 36.26
C ASP A 187 39.23 -0.59 34.79
N PHE A 188 38.08 -1.22 34.52
CA PHE A 188 37.70 -1.66 33.16
C PHE A 188 37.55 -0.49 32.21
N GLU A 189 36.94 0.61 32.67
CA GLU A 189 36.66 1.77 31.83
C GLU A 189 37.97 2.41 31.32
N THR A 190 38.94 2.53 32.22
CA THR A 190 40.28 3.03 31.93
C THR A 190 41.01 2.15 30.91
N LEU A 191 41.07 0.84 31.15
CA LEU A 191 41.74 -0.07 30.21
C LEU A 191 41.03 -0.12 28.85
N ALA A 192 39.70 -0.06 28.82
CA ALA A 192 38.95 0.00 27.58
C ALA A 192 39.24 1.28 26.79
N ARG A 193 39.29 2.45 27.44
CA ARG A 193 39.65 3.73 26.79
C ARG A 193 41.07 3.74 26.23
N GLN A 194 42.00 3.07 26.91
CA GLN A 194 43.42 3.07 26.54
C GLN A 194 43.76 2.01 25.48
N HIS A 195 43.09 0.86 25.50
CA HIS A 195 43.53 -0.32 24.74
C HIS A 195 42.50 -0.88 23.77
N SER A 196 41.22 -0.50 23.87
CA SER A 196 40.20 -1.04 22.98
C SER A 196 40.33 -0.45 21.57
N ALA A 197 40.37 -1.33 20.58
CA ALA A 197 40.34 -1.01 19.16
C ALA A 197 38.91 -0.82 18.61
N ASP A 198 37.88 -0.92 19.45
CA ASP A 198 36.49 -0.65 19.05
C ASP A 198 36.16 0.86 19.13
N PRO A 199 36.06 1.58 17.99
CA PRO A 199 35.78 3.01 18.00
C PRO A 199 34.39 3.35 18.54
N GLY A 200 33.43 2.40 18.52
CA GLY A 200 32.06 2.62 18.95
C GLY A 200 31.88 2.71 20.47
N SER A 201 32.73 2.01 21.23
CA SER A 201 32.61 1.90 22.68
C SER A 201 33.87 2.29 23.46
N ALA A 202 35.07 2.30 22.86
CA ALA A 202 36.33 2.59 23.56
C ALA A 202 36.27 3.91 24.35
N ALA A 203 35.79 4.99 23.73
CA ALA A 203 35.68 6.30 24.38
C ALA A 203 34.70 6.32 25.57
N LYS A 204 33.75 5.38 25.61
CA LYS A 204 32.78 5.16 26.71
C LYS A 204 33.25 4.06 27.68
N GLY A 205 34.54 3.72 27.60
CA GLY A 205 35.16 2.62 28.33
C GLY A 205 34.50 1.28 28.10
N GLY A 206 34.27 0.96 26.83
CA GLY A 206 33.80 -0.34 26.38
C GLY A 206 32.31 -0.55 26.49
N ASP A 207 31.53 0.44 26.93
CA ASP A 207 30.08 0.30 27.15
C ASP A 207 29.28 0.10 25.86
N LEU A 208 28.53 -1.00 25.81
CA LEU A 208 27.65 -1.38 24.70
C LEU A 208 26.16 -1.08 24.99
N GLY A 209 25.82 -0.66 26.21
CA GLY A 209 24.43 -0.48 26.65
C GLY A 209 23.64 -1.79 26.71
N PHE A 210 22.32 -1.70 26.85
CA PHE A 210 21.43 -2.87 26.77
C PHE A 210 21.19 -3.30 25.32
N PHE A 211 21.27 -4.60 25.08
CA PHE A 211 20.92 -5.19 23.80
C PHE A 211 20.26 -6.56 23.95
N PRO A 212 19.35 -6.92 23.04
CA PRO A 212 18.75 -8.26 23.02
C PRO A 212 19.78 -9.32 22.61
N LYS A 213 19.54 -10.56 23.03
CA LYS A 213 20.26 -11.74 22.56
C LYS A 213 20.21 -11.85 21.03
N GLY A 214 21.31 -12.28 20.40
CA GLY A 214 21.44 -12.41 18.95
C GLY A 214 21.87 -11.13 18.25
N LYS A 215 22.07 -10.02 18.99
CA LYS A 215 22.58 -8.77 18.41
C LYS A 215 24.09 -8.78 18.18
N MET A 216 24.84 -9.55 18.99
CA MET A 216 26.29 -9.66 18.87
C MET A 216 26.68 -10.91 18.06
N VAL A 217 27.96 -11.00 17.67
CA VAL A 217 28.47 -12.19 16.99
C VAL A 217 28.36 -13.43 17.87
N PRO A 218 28.16 -14.65 17.31
CA PRO A 218 27.86 -15.85 18.08
C PRO A 218 28.84 -16.15 19.22
N ALA A 219 30.14 -15.92 19.02
CA ALA A 219 31.16 -16.13 20.05
C ALA A 219 31.01 -15.18 21.25
N PHE A 220 30.59 -13.93 21.00
CA PHE A 220 30.37 -12.93 22.04
C PHE A 220 29.13 -13.27 22.87
N ASP A 221 28.03 -13.62 22.20
CA ASP A 221 26.79 -14.04 22.87
C ASP A 221 27.00 -15.30 23.71
N ALA A 222 27.73 -16.30 23.18
CA ALA A 222 28.05 -17.52 23.92
C ALA A 222 28.89 -17.24 25.18
N ALA A 223 29.85 -16.31 25.08
CA ALA A 223 30.65 -15.89 26.23
C ALA A 223 29.80 -15.15 27.28
N LEU A 224 28.88 -14.28 26.85
CA LEU A 224 27.95 -13.62 27.76
C LEU A 224 26.98 -14.60 28.43
N ASP A 225 26.46 -15.59 27.70
CA ASP A 225 25.57 -16.62 28.24
C ASP A 225 26.26 -17.43 29.36
N ALA A 226 27.58 -17.60 29.30
CA ALA A 226 28.38 -18.30 30.31
C ALA A 226 28.68 -17.45 31.58
N LEU A 227 28.30 -16.16 31.60
CA LEU A 227 28.50 -15.28 32.76
C LEU A 227 27.26 -15.23 33.64
N ASP A 228 27.39 -15.69 34.88
CA ASP A 228 26.26 -15.85 35.80
C ASP A 228 25.87 -14.55 36.53
N LYS A 229 26.83 -13.64 36.78
CA LYS A 229 26.62 -12.48 37.65
C LYS A 229 27.14 -11.17 37.05
N PRO A 230 26.46 -10.04 37.30
CA PRO A 230 27.03 -8.71 37.13
C PRO A 230 28.46 -8.60 37.69
N GLY A 231 29.35 -7.98 36.93
CA GLY A 231 30.77 -7.84 37.23
C GLY A 231 31.65 -9.01 36.76
N SER A 232 31.08 -10.16 36.38
CA SER A 232 31.89 -11.29 35.89
C SER A 232 32.57 -10.98 34.55
N LEU A 233 33.80 -11.47 34.41
CA LEU A 233 34.64 -11.33 33.22
C LEU A 233 34.67 -12.64 32.42
N SER A 234 34.58 -12.55 31.10
CA SER A 234 34.81 -13.69 30.21
C SER A 234 36.30 -14.07 30.17
N PRO A 235 36.63 -15.29 29.73
CA PRO A 235 37.93 -15.57 29.11
C PRO A 235 38.15 -14.65 27.89
N VAL A 236 39.36 -14.65 27.32
CA VAL A 236 39.59 -14.01 26.02
C VAL A 236 38.76 -14.72 24.94
N VAL A 237 37.88 -13.98 24.29
CA VAL A 237 36.95 -14.48 23.26
C VAL A 237 37.44 -14.09 21.89
N GLU A 238 37.60 -15.05 20.99
CA GLU A 238 37.97 -14.75 19.61
C GLU A 238 36.72 -14.59 18.73
N SER A 239 36.75 -13.59 17.85
CA SER A 239 35.72 -13.35 16.82
C SER A 239 36.38 -12.94 15.50
N GLU A 240 35.60 -12.69 14.45
CA GLU A 240 36.12 -12.10 13.20
C GLU A 240 36.78 -10.72 13.38
N PHE A 241 36.41 -9.96 14.40
CA PHE A 241 36.94 -8.61 14.66
C PHE A 241 38.26 -8.59 15.43
N GLY A 242 38.66 -9.72 16.02
CA GLY A 242 39.81 -9.83 16.91
C GLY A 242 39.45 -10.52 18.23
N LEU A 243 40.20 -10.18 19.27
CA LEU A 243 40.08 -10.76 20.62
C LEU A 243 39.33 -9.83 21.55
N HIS A 244 38.41 -10.37 22.34
CA HIS A 244 37.54 -9.61 23.23
C HIS A 244 37.71 -10.03 24.67
N ILE A 245 37.66 -9.05 25.58
CA ILE A 245 37.44 -9.28 27.00
C ILE A 245 36.09 -8.66 27.34
N ILE A 246 35.17 -9.45 27.86
CA ILE A 246 33.78 -9.06 28.05
C ILE A 246 33.48 -9.02 29.54
N ARG A 247 32.77 -7.99 30.00
CA ARG A 247 32.22 -7.91 31.36
C ARG A 247 30.70 -7.78 31.29
N LEU A 248 30.01 -8.64 32.04
CA LEU A 248 28.56 -8.53 32.22
C LEU A 248 28.27 -7.40 33.21
N GLU A 249 27.48 -6.40 32.82
CA GLU A 249 27.08 -5.30 33.71
C GLU A 249 25.71 -5.56 34.34
N ALA A 250 24.72 -5.94 33.54
CA ALA A 250 23.38 -6.22 34.02
C ALA A 250 22.60 -7.11 33.05
N ARG A 251 21.56 -7.76 33.56
CA ARG A 251 20.53 -8.42 32.74
C ARG A 251 19.19 -7.81 33.08
N LYS A 252 18.45 -7.43 32.04
CA LYS A 252 17.06 -6.98 32.14
C LYS A 252 16.18 -8.12 31.65
N PRO A 253 15.36 -8.73 32.52
CA PRO A 253 14.51 -9.84 32.13
C PRO A 253 13.51 -9.37 31.07
N GLY A 254 13.22 -10.26 30.13
CA GLY A 254 12.08 -10.07 29.24
C GLY A 254 10.78 -10.05 30.04
N SER A 255 9.81 -9.29 29.57
CA SER A 255 8.50 -9.16 30.19
C SER A 255 7.42 -9.40 29.15
N LEU A 256 6.32 -10.03 29.56
CA LEU A 256 5.15 -10.12 28.71
C LEU A 256 4.49 -8.74 28.65
N ARG A 257 4.38 -8.16 27.44
CA ARG A 257 3.57 -6.95 27.23
C ARG A 257 2.13 -7.27 27.58
N SER A 258 1.47 -6.38 28.32
CA SER A 258 0.07 -6.51 28.71
C SER A 258 -0.84 -6.53 27.48
N PHE A 259 -2.03 -7.11 27.64
CA PHE A 259 -3.04 -7.13 26.57
C PHE A 259 -3.38 -5.70 26.10
N ASP A 260 -3.53 -4.75 27.02
CA ASP A 260 -3.89 -3.36 26.69
C ASP A 260 -2.83 -2.68 25.81
N GLU A 261 -1.54 -2.96 26.04
CA GLU A 261 -0.44 -2.42 25.23
C GLU A 261 -0.42 -2.95 23.78
N VAL A 262 -0.98 -4.13 23.53
CA VAL A 262 -0.95 -4.79 22.20
C VAL A 262 -2.32 -4.82 21.54
N LYS A 263 -3.38 -4.44 22.24
CA LYS A 263 -4.78 -4.60 21.83
C LYS A 263 -5.07 -3.98 20.47
N GLU A 264 -4.72 -2.71 20.27
CA GLU A 264 -5.05 -2.00 19.03
C GLU A 264 -4.24 -2.54 17.84
N GLN A 265 -2.97 -2.91 18.06
CA GLN A 265 -2.15 -3.59 17.06
C GLN A 265 -2.78 -4.92 16.65
N LEU A 266 -3.18 -5.74 17.63
CA LEU A 266 -3.83 -7.03 17.38
C LEU A 266 -5.16 -6.89 16.66
N ARG A 267 -5.95 -5.85 17.00
CA ARG A 267 -7.21 -5.56 16.32
C ARG A 267 -6.97 -5.25 14.84
N ALA A 268 -6.07 -4.32 14.55
CA ALA A 268 -5.74 -3.94 13.17
C ALA A 268 -5.22 -5.14 12.37
N GLU A 269 -4.29 -5.90 12.94
CA GLU A 269 -3.75 -7.11 12.31
C GLU A 269 -4.84 -8.16 12.05
N THR A 270 -5.71 -8.41 13.03
CA THR A 270 -6.77 -9.41 12.92
C THR A 270 -7.79 -9.02 11.85
N VAL A 271 -8.22 -7.75 11.82
CA VAL A 271 -9.15 -7.27 10.79
C VAL A 271 -8.52 -7.38 9.40
N ALA A 272 -7.29 -6.89 9.23
CA ALA A 272 -6.57 -6.96 7.96
C ALA A 272 -6.42 -8.41 7.48
N LYS A 273 -6.06 -9.33 8.39
CA LYS A 273 -5.95 -10.76 8.09
C LYS A 273 -7.28 -11.36 7.65
N LEU A 274 -8.38 -11.08 8.35
CA LEU A 274 -9.70 -11.60 8.00
C LEU A 274 -10.17 -11.10 6.63
N GLN A 275 -9.96 -9.82 6.33
CA GLN A 275 -10.27 -9.25 5.02
C GLN A 275 -9.41 -9.88 3.91
N GLN A 276 -8.11 -10.07 4.17
CA GLN A 276 -7.21 -10.72 3.23
C GLN A 276 -7.61 -12.19 2.97
N ASP A 277 -7.93 -12.94 4.02
CA ASP A 277 -8.36 -14.33 3.93
C ASP A 277 -9.69 -14.45 3.17
N ALA A 278 -10.64 -13.53 3.39
CA ALA A 278 -11.89 -13.47 2.66
C ALA A 278 -11.68 -13.18 1.17
N ARG A 279 -10.86 -12.18 0.83
CA ARG A 279 -10.49 -11.88 -0.57
C ARG A 279 -9.83 -13.08 -1.24
N LYS A 280 -8.84 -13.69 -0.57
CA LYS A 280 -8.11 -14.86 -1.10
C LYS A 280 -9.07 -16.00 -1.38
N LYS A 281 -9.92 -16.34 -0.42
CA LYS A 281 -10.92 -17.43 -0.56
C LYS A 281 -11.83 -17.19 -1.75
N GLU A 282 -12.30 -15.97 -1.94
CA GLU A 282 -13.23 -15.65 -3.01
C GLU A 282 -12.56 -15.62 -4.39
N VAL A 283 -11.34 -15.08 -4.48
CA VAL A 283 -10.51 -15.16 -5.70
C VAL A 283 -10.23 -16.62 -6.07
N GLU A 284 -9.88 -17.46 -5.09
CA GLU A 284 -9.67 -18.90 -5.32
C GLU A 284 -10.96 -19.59 -5.77
N ARG A 285 -12.12 -19.24 -5.19
CA ARG A 285 -13.42 -19.77 -5.60
C ARG A 285 -13.70 -19.46 -7.07
N VAL A 286 -13.61 -18.18 -7.47
CA VAL A 286 -13.83 -17.75 -8.87
C VAL A 286 -12.81 -18.40 -9.81
N ARG A 287 -11.54 -18.48 -9.41
CA ARG A 287 -10.50 -19.15 -10.20
C ARG A 287 -10.84 -20.61 -10.46
N ASN A 288 -11.37 -21.31 -9.46
CA ASN A 288 -11.71 -22.73 -9.56
C ASN A 288 -12.96 -23.01 -10.43
N GLU A 289 -13.71 -21.98 -10.83
CA GLU A 289 -14.80 -22.12 -11.81
C GLU A 289 -14.28 -22.19 -13.26
N ALA A 290 -13.03 -21.76 -13.49
CA ALA A 290 -12.45 -21.73 -14.82
C ALA A 290 -12.32 -23.13 -15.42
N LYS A 291 -12.79 -23.29 -16.65
CA LYS A 291 -12.53 -24.46 -17.50
C LYS A 291 -11.61 -24.02 -18.63
N GLY A 292 -10.37 -24.45 -18.59
CA GLY A 292 -9.35 -24.09 -19.59
C GLY A 292 -9.18 -25.16 -20.65
N ASP A 293 -8.84 -24.75 -21.87
CA ASP A 293 -8.26 -25.62 -22.90
C ASP A 293 -6.73 -25.52 -22.80
N ALA A 294 -6.14 -26.48 -22.09
CA ALA A 294 -4.69 -26.50 -21.86
C ALA A 294 -3.90 -26.60 -23.17
N THR A 295 -4.41 -27.35 -24.16
CA THR A 295 -3.74 -27.51 -25.45
C THR A 295 -3.72 -26.20 -26.24
N ALA A 296 -4.83 -25.46 -26.26
CA ALA A 296 -4.87 -24.14 -26.90
C ALA A 296 -3.94 -23.14 -26.20
N MET A 297 -3.89 -23.15 -24.87
CA MET A 297 -3.00 -22.30 -24.08
C MET A 297 -1.52 -22.60 -24.37
N ASP A 298 -1.13 -23.88 -24.38
CA ASP A 298 0.24 -24.31 -24.67
C ASP A 298 0.66 -23.93 -26.10
N ALA A 299 -0.24 -24.10 -27.07
CA ALA A 299 0.01 -23.70 -28.45
C ALA A 299 0.28 -22.20 -28.56
N PHE A 300 -0.56 -21.37 -27.92
CA PHE A 300 -0.37 -19.92 -27.87
C PHE A 300 0.97 -19.55 -27.22
N ILE A 301 1.31 -20.15 -26.08
CA ILE A 301 2.59 -19.89 -25.38
C ILE A 301 3.79 -20.23 -26.28
N ALA A 302 3.73 -21.36 -26.99
CA ALA A 302 4.78 -21.78 -27.90
C ALA A 302 4.94 -20.81 -29.10
N GLU A 303 3.84 -20.30 -29.63
CA GLU A 303 3.83 -19.28 -30.69
C GLU A 303 4.49 -17.99 -30.21
N GLN A 304 4.09 -17.46 -29.05
CA GLN A 304 4.66 -16.22 -28.51
C GLN A 304 6.15 -16.34 -28.22
N LYS A 305 6.62 -17.48 -27.70
CA LYS A 305 8.07 -17.71 -27.47
C LYS A 305 8.88 -17.68 -28.77
N ARG A 306 8.32 -18.11 -29.91
CA ARG A 306 8.99 -18.06 -31.21
C ARG A 306 9.05 -16.64 -31.78
N ALA A 307 8.10 -15.78 -31.40
CA ALA A 307 8.03 -14.38 -31.85
C ALA A 307 9.01 -13.46 -31.10
N VAL A 308 9.60 -13.90 -29.98
CA VAL A 308 10.64 -13.13 -29.27
C VAL A 308 11.99 -13.32 -29.98
N PRO A 309 12.59 -12.28 -30.58
CA PRO A 309 13.89 -12.41 -31.24
C PRO A 309 14.97 -12.81 -30.23
N ALA A 310 15.88 -13.70 -30.64
CA ALA A 310 17.01 -14.11 -29.81
C ALA A 310 17.82 -12.87 -29.36
N PRO A 311 18.26 -12.79 -28.09
CA PRO A 311 19.08 -11.68 -27.64
C PRO A 311 20.30 -11.59 -28.55
N ALA A 312 20.52 -10.41 -29.15
CA ALA A 312 21.65 -10.19 -30.04
C ALA A 312 22.93 -10.60 -29.32
N THR A 313 23.58 -11.65 -29.81
CA THR A 313 24.91 -12.05 -29.36
C THR A 313 25.83 -10.86 -29.58
N GLN A 314 26.22 -10.19 -28.50
CA GLN A 314 27.29 -9.21 -28.52
C GLN A 314 28.58 -9.96 -28.88
N THR A 315 28.99 -9.87 -30.14
CA THR A 315 30.32 -10.28 -30.58
C THR A 315 31.32 -9.36 -29.91
N LYS A 316 32.22 -9.94 -29.10
CA LYS A 316 33.36 -9.26 -28.47
C LYS A 316 34.33 -8.71 -29.51
#